data_AF-A0A920KIL4-F1
#
_entry.id   AF-A0A920KIL4-F1
#
_cell.length_a   1.000
_cell.length_b   1.000
_cell.length_c   1.000
_cell.angle_alpha   90.00
_cell.angle_beta   90.00
_cell.angle_gamma   90.00
#
_symmetry.space_group_name_H-M   'P 1'
#
loop_
_entity.id
_entity.type
_entity.pdbx_description
1 polymer ?
#
loop_
_entity_poly.entity_id
_entity_poly.type
_entity_poly.pdbx_seq_one_letter_code
_entity_poly.pdbx_strand_id
1 'polypeptide(L)'
;MFLFTISSFSKVVYAQGSAVDQYRQMGGIVGLTEVCLKTNNLEIALFKQVGQVFFSQPQMGLTMTQLLSVYFESKKVAKTKKVIWNGSTQSYNKKALSCKNKNDLNLIKNFENQMINSLK
;
A
#
# COMPACT_ATOMS: atom_id res chain seq x y z
N MET A 1 30.55 26.49 16.65
CA MET A 1 29.42 27.35 16.28
C MET A 1 28.56 26.58 15.28
N PHE A 2 27.28 26.36 15.62
CA PHE A 2 26.17 25.77 14.85
C PHE A 2 26.41 24.41 14.16
N LEU A 3 26.05 23.27 14.77
CA LEU A 3 24.69 22.67 14.80
C LEU A 3 23.99 22.69 13.43
N PHE A 4 23.69 21.50 12.88
CA PHE A 4 22.33 21.00 12.83
C PHE A 4 22.33 19.53 12.36
N THR A 5 21.91 18.66 13.27
CA THR A 5 21.50 17.29 13.01
C THR A 5 20.40 17.27 11.95
N ILE A 6 20.71 16.84 10.73
CA ILE A 6 19.67 16.43 9.79
C ILE A 6 19.20 15.07 10.26
N SER A 7 18.18 15.09 11.10
CA SER A 7 17.28 13.98 11.36
C SER A 7 16.82 13.42 10.02
N SER A 8 17.50 12.38 9.56
CA SER A 8 17.11 11.54 8.44
C SER A 8 15.81 10.84 8.81
N PHE A 9 14.69 11.53 8.58
CA PHE A 9 13.39 10.88 8.44
C PHE A 9 13.57 9.82 7.39
N SER A 10 13.66 8.57 7.83
CA SER A 10 13.74 7.38 7.00
C SER A 10 12.53 7.47 6.07
N LYS A 11 12.76 7.88 4.82
CA LYS A 11 11.75 7.83 3.76
C LYS A 11 11.35 6.37 3.71
N VAL A 12 10.18 6.04 4.25
CA VAL A 12 9.67 4.69 4.14
C VAL A 12 9.25 4.56 2.68
N VAL A 13 10.17 4.07 1.86
CA VAL A 13 9.94 3.78 0.45
C VAL A 13 9.11 2.51 0.40
N TYR A 14 7.79 2.67 0.49
CA TYR A 14 6.84 1.58 0.27
C TYR A 14 6.74 1.32 -1.23
N ALA A 15 7.73 0.59 -1.73
CA ALA A 15 7.77 -0.09 -3.02
C ALA A 15 8.90 -1.17 -3.05
N GLN A 16 9.51 -1.49 -1.91
CA GLN A 16 10.57 -2.49 -1.81
C GLN A 16 9.98 -3.87 -1.48
N GLY A 17 10.42 -4.89 -2.22
CA GLY A 17 10.04 -6.28 -2.02
C GLY A 17 9.61 -6.98 -3.32
N SER A 18 9.15 -8.22 -3.18
CA SER A 18 8.60 -9.02 -4.28
C SER A 18 7.26 -8.44 -4.79
N ALA A 19 6.78 -8.91 -5.94
CA ALA A 19 5.43 -8.55 -6.41
C ALA A 19 4.35 -8.87 -5.36
N VAL A 20 4.52 -9.96 -4.61
CA VAL A 20 3.65 -10.34 -3.48
C VAL A 20 3.65 -9.25 -2.41
N ASP A 21 4.82 -8.73 -2.04
CA ASP A 21 4.94 -7.67 -1.03
C ASP A 21 4.29 -6.37 -1.49
N GLN A 22 4.45 -6.02 -2.78
CA GLN A 22 3.83 -4.83 -3.37
C GLN A 22 2.30 -4.96 -3.35
N TYR A 23 1.74 -6.09 -3.79
CA TYR A 23 0.29 -6.31 -3.75
C TYR A 23 -0.26 -6.35 -2.32
N ARG A 24 0.50 -6.92 -1.39
CA ARG A 24 0.16 -6.90 0.04
C ARG A 24 0.18 -5.47 0.61
N GLN A 25 1.15 -4.65 0.22
CA GLN A 25 1.22 -3.23 0.59
C GLN A 25 0.04 -2.44 0.01
N MET A 26 -0.21 -2.56 -1.29
CA MET A 26 -1.34 -1.89 -1.95
C MET A 26 -2.68 -2.27 -1.32
N GLY A 27 -2.89 -3.56 -1.04
CA GLY A 27 -4.10 -4.03 -0.35
C GLY A 27 -4.24 -3.40 1.02
N GLY A 28 -3.16 -3.37 1.79
CA GLY A 28 -3.15 -2.74 3.12
C GLY A 28 -3.45 -1.24 3.07
N ILE A 29 -2.87 -0.52 2.11
CA ILE A 29 -3.08 0.92 1.91
C ILE A 29 -4.53 1.19 1.51
N VAL A 30 -5.08 0.46 0.54
CA VAL A 30 -6.49 0.58 0.14
C VAL A 30 -7.41 0.30 1.32
N GLY A 31 -7.13 -0.76 2.11
CA GLY A 31 -7.94 -1.07 3.27
C GLY A 31 -7.99 0.08 4.28
N LEU A 32 -6.88 0.80 4.49
CA LEU A 32 -6.82 1.96 5.36
C LEU A 32 -7.49 3.20 4.76
N THR A 33 -7.27 3.49 3.48
CA THR A 33 -7.86 4.66 2.83
C THR A 33 -9.38 4.54 2.75
N GLU A 34 -9.92 3.34 2.51
CA GLU A 34 -11.36 3.09 2.56
C GLU A 34 -11.96 3.38 3.93
N VAL A 35 -11.36 2.86 5.01
CA VAL A 35 -11.94 2.99 6.35
C VAL A 35 -11.70 4.35 6.97
N CYS A 36 -10.51 4.93 6.77
CA CYS A 36 -10.10 6.18 7.41
C CYS A 36 -10.36 7.44 6.55
N LEU A 37 -10.25 7.34 5.22
CA LEU A 37 -10.33 8.49 4.30
C LEU A 37 -11.54 8.45 3.36
N LYS A 38 -12.27 7.32 3.29
CA LYS A 38 -13.41 7.11 2.39
C LYS A 38 -13.05 7.25 0.91
N THR A 39 -11.83 6.84 0.54
CA THR A 39 -11.34 6.82 -0.85
C THR A 39 -10.97 5.41 -1.29
N ASN A 40 -10.99 5.18 -2.61
CA ASN A 40 -10.57 3.94 -3.25
C ASN A 40 -9.72 4.21 -4.52
N ASN A 41 -9.04 5.37 -4.56
CA ASN A 41 -8.34 5.83 -5.76
C ASN A 41 -7.21 4.88 -6.18
N LEU A 42 -6.47 4.35 -5.21
CA LEU A 42 -5.42 3.36 -5.46
C LEU A 42 -5.99 2.04 -6.01
N GLU A 43 -7.15 1.58 -5.52
CA GLU A 43 -7.79 0.37 -6.04
C GLU A 43 -8.22 0.55 -7.50
N ILE A 44 -8.80 1.70 -7.84
CA ILE A 44 -9.19 2.03 -9.21
C ILE A 44 -7.95 2.07 -10.12
N ALA A 45 -6.86 2.70 -9.68
CA ALA A 45 -5.63 2.77 -10.46
C ALA A 45 -5.03 1.37 -10.69
N LEU A 46 -4.97 0.55 -9.64
CA LEU A 46 -4.48 -0.83 -9.72
C LEU A 46 -5.32 -1.67 -10.69
N PHE A 47 -6.65 -1.65 -10.57
CA PHE A 47 -7.50 -2.49 -11.42
C PHE A 47 -7.49 -2.06 -12.88
N LYS A 48 -7.28 -0.78 -13.19
CA LYS A 48 -7.02 -0.34 -14.56
C LYS A 48 -5.74 -0.97 -15.13
N GLN A 49 -4.65 -0.93 -14.38
CA GLN A 49 -3.38 -1.53 -14.80
C GLN A 49 -3.51 -3.06 -14.94
N VAL A 50 -4.16 -3.72 -13.98
CA VAL A 50 -4.44 -5.16 -14.03
C VAL A 50 -5.27 -5.52 -15.27
N GLY A 51 -6.32 -4.75 -15.58
CA GLY A 51 -7.14 -4.96 -16.78
C GLY A 51 -6.31 -4.83 -18.07
N GLN A 52 -5.40 -3.86 -18.14
CA GLN A 52 -4.47 -3.72 -19.27
C GLN A 52 -3.52 -4.92 -19.39
N VAL A 53 -3.02 -5.44 -18.27
CA VAL A 53 -2.18 -6.66 -18.26
C VAL A 53 -2.98 -7.86 -18.75
N PHE A 54 -4.20 -8.07 -18.27
CA PHE A 54 -5.04 -9.17 -18.76
C PHE A 54 -5.33 -9.08 -20.27
N PHE A 55 -5.54 -7.87 -20.78
CA PHE A 55 -5.77 -7.64 -22.21
C PHE A 55 -4.53 -7.90 -23.07
N SER A 56 -3.35 -7.46 -22.62
CA SER A 56 -2.10 -7.53 -23.39
C SER A 56 -1.29 -8.81 -23.17
N GLN A 57 -1.45 -9.46 -22.01
CA GLN A 57 -0.68 -10.63 -21.58
C GLN A 57 -1.59 -11.65 -20.86
N PRO A 58 -2.56 -12.25 -21.56
CA PRO A 58 -3.53 -13.16 -20.94
C PRO A 58 -2.90 -14.38 -20.24
N GLN A 59 -1.71 -14.81 -20.67
CA GLN A 59 -0.94 -15.89 -20.04
C GLN A 59 -0.53 -15.59 -18.59
N MET A 60 -0.49 -14.31 -18.19
CA MET A 60 -0.19 -13.89 -16.82
C MET A 60 -1.39 -14.07 -15.88
N GLY A 61 -2.54 -14.55 -16.37
CA GLY A 61 -3.79 -14.56 -15.61
C GLY A 61 -3.71 -15.27 -14.27
N LEU A 62 -3.10 -16.47 -14.21
CA LEU A 62 -2.95 -17.21 -12.96
C LEU A 62 -2.10 -16.42 -11.93
N THR A 63 -0.97 -15.89 -12.37
CA THR A 63 -0.08 -15.07 -11.54
C THR A 63 -0.81 -13.83 -11.02
N MET A 64 -1.57 -13.15 -11.89
CA MET A 64 -2.35 -11.98 -11.50
C MET A 64 -3.45 -12.31 -10.50
N THR A 65 -4.15 -13.44 -10.66
CA THR A 65 -5.14 -13.89 -9.69
C THR A 65 -4.51 -14.16 -8.32
N GLN A 66 -3.32 -14.77 -8.27
CA GLN A 66 -2.60 -15.01 -7.02
C GLN A 66 -2.19 -13.69 -6.35
N LEU A 67 -1.66 -12.74 -7.11
CA LEU A 67 -1.30 -11.41 -6.59
C LEU A 67 -2.52 -10.64 -6.07
N LEU A 68 -3.64 -10.69 -6.79
CA LEU A 68 -4.91 -10.10 -6.35
C LEU A 68 -5.46 -10.77 -5.09
N SER A 69 -5.30 -12.09 -4.93
CA SER A 69 -5.68 -12.79 -3.70
C SER A 69 -4.92 -12.23 -2.49
N VAL A 70 -3.59 -12.09 -2.60
CA VAL A 70 -2.75 -11.48 -1.55
C VAL A 70 -3.17 -10.04 -1.25
N TYR A 71 -3.49 -9.26 -2.29
CA TYR A 71 -4.02 -7.92 -2.14
C TYR A 71 -5.32 -7.89 -1.32
N PHE A 72 -6.31 -8.73 -1.64
CA PHE A 72 -7.59 -8.77 -0.93
C PHE A 72 -7.46 -9.24 0.52
N GLU A 73 -6.61 -10.23 0.78
CA GLU A 73 -6.29 -10.66 2.15
C GLU A 73 -5.71 -9.50 2.97
N SER A 74 -4.72 -8.80 2.41
CA SER A 74 -4.10 -7.67 3.10
C SER A 74 -5.07 -6.51 3.32
N LYS A 75 -5.93 -6.23 2.33
CA LYS A 75 -7.01 -5.25 2.45
C LYS A 75 -7.93 -5.59 3.61
N LYS A 76 -8.38 -6.83 3.74
CA LYS A 76 -9.21 -7.29 4.87
C LYS A 76 -8.49 -7.10 6.21
N VAL A 77 -7.21 -7.46 6.29
CA VAL A 77 -6.40 -7.27 7.50
C VAL A 77 -6.29 -5.79 7.87
N ALA A 78 -6.01 -4.91 6.91
CA ALA A 78 -5.88 -3.49 7.17
C ALA A 78 -7.21 -2.83 7.59
N LYS A 79 -8.34 -3.21 6.99
CA LYS A 79 -9.67 -2.71 7.39
C LYS A 79 -10.01 -3.03 8.84
N THR A 80 -9.56 -4.20 9.32
CA THR A 80 -9.88 -4.71 10.67
C THR A 80 -8.85 -4.27 11.72
N LYS A 81 -7.57 -4.49 11.44
CA LYS A 81 -6.46 -4.27 12.38
C LYS A 81 -5.75 -2.93 12.21
N LYS A 82 -6.02 -2.20 11.11
CA LYS A 82 -5.40 -0.90 10.77
C LYS A 82 -3.88 -0.95 10.73
N VAL A 83 -3.34 -2.05 10.22
CA VAL A 83 -1.90 -2.27 9.99
C VAL A 83 -1.61 -2.37 8.50
N ILE A 84 -0.38 -2.05 8.11
CA ILE A 84 0.13 -2.11 6.74
C ILE A 84 1.30 -3.09 6.69
N TRP A 85 1.41 -3.82 5.58
CA TRP A 85 2.58 -4.65 5.32
C TRP A 85 3.81 -3.79 5.07
N ASN A 86 4.90 -4.08 5.76
CA ASN A 86 6.22 -3.52 5.49
C ASN A 86 7.03 -4.58 4.74
N GLY A 87 7.21 -4.36 3.43
CA GLY A 87 7.91 -5.30 2.56
C GLY A 87 9.38 -5.49 2.92
N SER A 88 10.04 -4.45 3.46
CA SER A 88 11.43 -4.54 3.88
C SER A 88 11.62 -5.48 5.07
N THR A 89 10.62 -5.57 5.97
CA THR A 89 10.67 -6.46 7.13
C THR A 89 9.87 -7.74 6.94
N GLN A 90 9.24 -7.92 5.77
CA GLN A 90 8.30 -9.01 5.48
C GLN A 90 7.32 -9.23 6.64
N SER A 91 6.76 -8.14 7.17
CA SER A 91 5.86 -8.20 8.32
C SER A 91 4.86 -7.04 8.32
N TYR A 92 3.75 -7.19 9.02
CA TYR A 92 2.90 -6.03 9.32
C TYR A 92 3.61 -5.07 10.29
N ASN A 93 3.32 -3.78 10.16
CA ASN A 93 3.84 -2.78 11.08
C ASN A 93 3.29 -3.02 12.51
N LYS A 94 4.13 -2.77 13.52
CA LYS A 94 3.78 -3.06 14.93
C LYS A 94 2.68 -2.14 15.48
N LYS A 95 2.59 -0.90 14.97
CA LYS A 95 1.63 0.11 15.42
C LYS A 95 0.41 0.12 14.51
N ALA A 96 -0.78 -0.09 15.08
CA ALA A 96 -2.03 0.18 14.38
C ALA A 96 -2.21 1.69 14.12
N LEU A 97 -2.59 2.06 12.91
CA LEU A 97 -2.83 3.45 12.50
C LEU A 97 -4.22 3.90 12.96
N SER A 98 -4.32 5.15 13.42
CA SER A 98 -5.58 5.72 13.88
C SER A 98 -6.24 6.59 12.82
N CYS A 99 -7.52 6.31 12.51
CA CYS A 99 -8.33 7.17 11.66
C CYS A 99 -8.75 8.50 12.33
N LYS A 100 -8.38 8.72 13.60
CA LYS A 100 -8.68 9.96 14.34
C LYS A 100 -7.45 10.85 14.52
N ASN A 101 -6.25 10.31 14.29
CA ASN A 101 -5.00 11.03 14.47
C ASN A 101 -4.59 11.69 13.15
N LYS A 102 -4.39 13.01 13.15
CA LYS A 102 -4.03 13.78 11.95
C LYS A 102 -2.73 13.32 11.30
N ASN A 103 -1.72 12.94 12.08
CA ASN A 103 -0.44 12.46 11.55
C ASN A 103 -0.59 11.10 10.87
N ASP A 104 -1.34 10.18 11.47
CA ASP A 104 -1.63 8.88 10.86
C ASP A 104 -2.49 9.04 9.59
N LEU A 105 -3.47 9.94 9.57
CA LEU A 105 -4.27 10.24 8.37
C LEU A 105 -3.41 10.81 7.23
N ASN A 106 -2.52 11.76 7.53
CA ASN A 106 -1.57 12.30 6.56
C ASN A 106 -0.63 11.21 6.03
N LEU A 107 -0.18 10.31 6.90
CA LEU A 107 0.67 9.19 6.52
C LEU A 107 -0.05 8.23 5.57
N ILE A 108 -1.30 7.85 5.89
CA ILE A 108 -2.13 6.99 5.02
C ILE A 108 -2.32 7.64 3.64
N LYS A 109 -2.63 8.94 3.59
CA LYS A 109 -2.77 9.68 2.33
C LYS A 109 -1.46 9.70 1.53
N ASN A 110 -0.32 9.87 2.21
CA ASN A 110 0.98 9.84 1.57
C ASN A 110 1.29 8.46 0.98
N PHE A 111 0.94 7.38 1.68
CA PHE A 111 1.07 6.02 1.14
C PHE A 111 0.22 5.81 -0.12
N GLU A 112 -1.03 6.27 -0.11
CA GLU A 112 -1.93 6.17 -1.27
C GLU A 112 -1.33 6.90 -2.48
N ASN A 113 -0.87 8.14 -2.29
CA ASN A 113 -0.28 8.94 -3.36
C ASN A 113 1.01 8.34 -3.90
N GLN A 114 1.89 7.82 -3.02
CA GLN A 114 3.14 7.18 -3.43
C GLN A 114 2.86 5.97 -4.31
N MET A 115 1.93 5.11 -3.92
CA MET A 115 1.58 3.92 -4.70
C MET A 115 0.87 4.25 -6.01
N ILE A 116 -0.05 5.21 -6.02
CA ILE A 116 -0.69 5.65 -7.29
C ILE A 116 0.37 6.14 -8.27
N ASN A 117 1.37 6.86 -7.80
CA ASN A 117 2.44 7.37 -8.65
C ASN A 117 3.40 6.28 -9.13
N SER A 118 3.52 5.14 -8.44
CA SER A 118 4.33 4.01 -8.92
C SER A 118 3.59 3.09 -9.90
N LEU A 119 2.27 3.23 -10.04
CA LEU A 119 1.45 2.50 -11.01
C LEU A 119 1.28 3.24 -12.35
N LYS A 120 1.68 4.50 -12.41
CA LYS A 120 1.69 5.33 -13.64
C LYS A 120 3.01 5.13 -14.39
#